data_AF-A0A2N9YF94-F1
#
_entry.id   AF-A0A2N9YF94-F1
#
_cell.length_a   1.000
_cell.length_b   1.000
_cell.length_c   1.000
_cell.angle_alpha   90.00
_cell.angle_beta   90.00
_cell.angle_gamma   90.00
#
_symmetry.space_group_name_H-M   'P 1'
#
loop_
_entity.id
_entity.type
_entity.pdbx_description
1 polymer ?
#
loop_
_entity_poly.entity_id
_entity_poly.type
_entity_poly.pdbx_seq_one_letter_code
_entity_poly.pdbx_strand_id
1 'polypeptide(L)' 'MAAKKSTDYQRNYNKLKTIAETMRQEEALDIDQLIPLVEEASKAYKACQERIAAVEKVLKTVE' A
#
# COMPACT_ATOMS: atom_id res chain seq x y z
N MET A 1 13.84 -11.83 11.64
CA MET A 1 12.48 -11.24 11.64
C MET A 1 12.34 -9.94 10.82
N ALA A 2 13.40 -9.16 10.54
CA ALA A 2 13.31 -7.93 9.74
C ALA A 2 12.95 -8.17 8.25
N ALA A 3 13.47 -9.25 7.65
CA ALA A 3 13.22 -9.59 6.25
C ALA A 3 11.73 -9.77 5.92
N LYS A 4 10.96 -10.42 6.82
CA LYS A 4 9.52 -10.66 6.64
C LYS A 4 8.72 -9.34 6.56
N LYS A 5 9.09 -8.34 7.38
CA LYS A 5 8.43 -7.03 7.37
C LYS A 5 8.77 -6.20 6.12
N SER A 6 9.97 -6.36 5.56
CA SER A 6 10.33 -5.71 4.29
C SER A 6 9.63 -6.38 3.09
N THR A 7 9.48 -7.71 3.10
CA THR A 7 8.68 -8.41 2.08
C THR A 7 7.20 -8.03 2.16
N ASP A 8 6.67 -7.80 3.37
CA ASP A 8 5.28 -7.34 3.55
C ASP A 8 5.08 -5.91 3.01
N TYR A 9 6.03 -5.00 3.24
CA TYR A 9 5.98 -3.65 2.65
C TYR A 9 5.98 -3.69 1.12
N GLN A 10 6.96 -4.38 0.53
CA GLN A 10 7.10 -4.47 -0.93
C GLN A 10 5.86 -5.09 -1.58
N ARG A 11 5.29 -6.13 -0.96
CA ARG A 11 4.06 -6.77 -1.42
C ARG A 11 2.87 -5.81 -1.41
N ASN A 12 2.65 -5.08 -0.31
CA ASN A 12 1.55 -4.11 -0.22
C ASN A 12 1.76 -2.93 -1.17
N TYR A 13 2.99 -2.46 -1.34
CA TYR A 13 3.32 -1.41 -2.29
C TYR A 13 3.03 -1.84 -3.74
N ASN A 14 3.46 -3.03 -4.14
CA ASN A 14 3.17 -3.56 -5.48
C ASN A 14 1.66 -3.66 -5.72
N LYS A 15 0.91 -4.13 -4.71
CA LYS A 15 -0.55 -4.21 -4.77
C LYS A 15 -1.20 -2.85 -4.99
N LEU A 16 -0.79 -1.84 -4.22
CA LEU A 16 -1.26 -0.46 -4.36
C LEU A 16 -0.96 0.08 -5.76
N LYS A 17 0.26 -0.15 -6.26
CA LYS A 17 0.70 0.27 -7.59
C LYS A 17 -0.18 -0.34 -8.68
N THR A 18 -0.41 -1.66 -8.64
CA THR A 18 -1.24 -2.37 -9.62
C THR A 18 -2.67 -1.85 -9.63
N ILE A 19 -3.30 -1.69 -8.46
CA ILE A 19 -4.67 -1.15 -8.37
C ILE A 19 -4.74 0.25 -9.00
N ALA A 20 -3.76 1.11 -8.70
CA ALA A 20 -3.72 2.46 -9.26
C ALA A 20 -3.48 2.46 -10.78
N GLU A 21 -2.73 1.49 -11.31
CA GLU A 21 -2.54 1.30 -12.75
C GLU A 21 -3.84 0.84 -13.42
N THR A 22 -4.54 -0.15 -12.85
CA THR A 22 -5.87 -0.60 -13.31
C THR A 22 -6.86 0.55 -13.36
N MET A 23 -6.95 1.34 -12.28
CA MET A 23 -7.85 2.50 -12.22
C MET A 23 -7.55 3.60 -13.24
N ARG A 24 -6.30 3.69 -13.73
CA ARG A 24 -5.90 4.68 -14.75
C ARG A 24 -6.08 4.19 -16.18
N GLN A 25 -6.00 2.89 -16.41
CA GLN A 25 -6.07 2.30 -17.75
C GLN A 25 -7.49 2.07 -18.22
N GLU A 26 -8.42 1.84 -17.29
CA GLU A 26 -9.82 1.62 -17.64
C GLU A 26 -10.58 2.95 -17.74
N GLU A 27 -10.99 3.29 -18.97
CA GLU A 27 -11.67 4.54 -19.32
C GLU A 27 -13.11 4.61 -18.76
N ALA A 28 -13.70 3.46 -18.42
CA ALA A 28 -15.04 3.34 -17.86
C ALA A 28 -15.11 2.18 -16.84
N LEU A 29 -14.50 2.38 -15.66
CA LEU A 29 -14.72 1.51 -14.51
C LEU A 29 -16.13 1.72 -13.95
N ASP A 30 -16.89 0.64 -13.85
CA ASP A 30 -18.17 0.64 -13.11
C ASP A 30 -17.91 0.99 -11.64
N ILE A 31 -18.72 1.88 -11.06
CA ILE A 31 -18.61 2.32 -9.67
C ILE A 31 -18.65 1.13 -8.72
N ASP A 32 -19.47 0.12 -9.02
CA ASP A 32 -19.56 -1.08 -8.20
C ASP A 32 -18.27 -1.91 -8.22
N GLN A 33 -17.50 -1.82 -9.31
CA GLN A 33 -16.18 -2.45 -9.43
C GLN A 33 -15.05 -1.60 -8.79
N LEU A 34 -15.26 -0.30 -8.63
CA LEU A 34 -14.30 0.59 -7.94
C LEU A 34 -14.26 0.36 -6.44
N ILE A 35 -15.40 0.09 -5.80
CA ILE A 35 -15.50 -0.10 -4.34
C ILE A 35 -14.48 -1.13 -3.82
N PRO A 36 -14.44 -2.38 -4.31
CA PRO A 36 -13.50 -3.38 -3.80
C PRO A 36 -12.03 -2.99 -4.05
N LEU A 37 -11.73 -2.35 -5.19
CA LEU A 37 -10.39 -1.86 -5.51
C LEU A 37 -9.92 -0.79 -4.52
N VAL A 38 -10.79 0.17 -4.21
CA VAL A 38 -10.50 1.25 -3.26
C VAL A 38 -10.33 0.72 -1.84
N GLU A 39 -11.15 -0.23 -1.40
CA GLU A 39 -10.98 -0.87 -0.09
C GLU A 39 -9.64 -1.62 0.01
N GLU A 40 -9.29 -2.34 -1.04
CA GLU A 40 -8.06 -3.12 -1.10
C GLU A 40 -6.82 -2.23 -1.16
N ALA A 41 -6.88 -1.14 -1.93
CA ALA A 41 -5.86 -0.10 -1.96
C ALA A 41 -5.70 0.56 -0.59
N SER A 42 -6.80 0.88 0.11
CA SER A 42 -6.77 1.50 1.44
C SER A 42 -6.09 0.60 2.48
N LYS A 43 -6.36 -0.71 2.44
CA LYS A 43 -5.69 -1.70 3.32
C LYS A 43 -4.19 -1.79 3.02
N ALA A 44 -3.82 -1.87 1.74
CA ALA A 44 -2.42 -1.92 1.33
C ALA A 44 -1.66 -0.63 1.72
N TYR A 45 -2.28 0.53 1.50
CA TYR A 45 -1.73 1.84 1.88
C TYR A 45 -1.48 1.92 3.38
N LYS A 46 -2.46 1.54 4.21
CA LYS A 46 -2.30 1.56 5.67
C LYS A 46 -1.14 0.70 6.14
N ALA A 47 -0.98 -0.50 5.58
CA ALA A 47 0.15 -1.38 5.90
C ALA A 47 1.50 -0.76 5.53
N CYS A 48 1.58 -0.08 4.38
CA CYS A 48 2.77 0.67 3.98
C CYS A 48 3.06 1.84 4.95
N GLN A 49 2.03 2.61 5.30
CA GLN A 49 2.14 3.75 6.22
C GLN A 49 2.63 3.33 7.61
N GLU A 50 2.10 2.23 8.16
CA GLU A 50 2.53 1.69 9.46
C GLU A 50 4.02 1.33 9.47
N ARG A 51 4.53 0.79 8.36
CA ARG A 51 5.94 0.46 8.23
C ARG A 51 6.81 1.71 8.15
N ILE A 52 6.40 2.71 7.37
CA ILE A 52 7.11 4.00 7.27
C ILE A 52 7.17 4.66 8.65
N ALA A 53 6.04 4.75 9.35
CA ALA A 53 5.98 5.33 10.69
C ALA A 53 6.90 4.59 11.69
N ALA A 54 7.02 3.27 11.58
CA ALA A 54 7.95 2.50 12.40
C ALA A 54 9.42 2.83 12.10
N VAL A 55 9.78 3.04 10.82
CA VAL A 55 11.13 3.46 10.42
C VAL A 55 11.41 4.89 10.90
N GLU A 56 10.49 5.82 10.71
CA GLU A 56 10.61 7.21 11.16
C GLU A 56 10.83 7.31 12.68
N LYS A 57 10.10 6.50 13.47
CA LYS A 57 10.30 6.43 14.92
C LYS A 57 11.72 6.00 15.28
N VAL A 58 12.27 5.01 14.56
CA VAL A 58 13.65 4.56 14.80
C VAL A 58 14.63 5.66 14.43
N LEU A 59 14.46 6.31 13.28
CA LEU A 59 15.36 7.39 12.85
C LEU A 59 15.41 8.53 13.89
N LYS A 60 14.25 8.94 14.43
CA LYS A 60 14.17 9.96 15.48
C LYS A 60 14.84 9.59 16.81
N THR A 61 15.09 8.30 17.05
CA THR A 61 15.80 7.82 18.26
C THR A 61 17.29 7.64 18.06
N VAL A 62 17.78 7.78 16.83
CA VAL A 62 19.20 7.65 16.45
C VAL A 62 19.86 9.04 16.31
N GLU A 63 19.07 10.12 16.38
CA GLU A 63 19.53 11.52 16.43
C GLU A 63 20.03 11.92 17.83
#